data_AF-A0A0G3BSV7-F1
#
_entry.id   AF-A0A0G3BSV7-F1
#
_cell.length_a   1.000
_cell.length_b   1.000
_cell.length_c   1.000
_cell.angle_alpha   90.00
_cell.angle_beta   90.00
_cell.angle_gamma   90.00
#
_symmetry.space_group_name_H-M   'P 1'
#
loop_
_entity.id
_entity.type
_entity.pdbx_description
1 polymer ?
#
loop_
_entity_poly.entity_id
_entity_poly.type
_entity_poly.pdbx_seq_one_letter_code
_entity_poly.pdbx_strand_id
1 'polypeptide(L)' 'MQTLDEMRSLGLLTQEQYLEITRYVMHHPTPEQIRAMPPHLWRAVLNADALLYPDEEDIAKH' A
#
# COMPACT_ATOMS: atom_id res chain seq x y z
N MET A 1 -8.93 -1.95 7.42
CA MET A 1 -8.94 -1.73 5.96
C MET A 1 -8.59 -3.05 5.31
N GLN A 2 -9.49 -3.68 4.56
CA GLN A 2 -9.26 -5.03 4.02
C GLN A 2 -8.05 -5.08 3.06
N THR A 3 -7.85 -4.05 2.23
CA THR A 3 -6.79 -4.03 1.21
C THR A 3 -5.37 -4.04 1.78
N LEU A 4 -5.09 -3.28 2.85
CA LEU A 4 -3.76 -3.26 3.48
C LEU A 4 -3.44 -4.58 4.21
N ASP A 5 -4.44 -5.19 4.83
CA ASP A 5 -4.30 -6.47 5.54
C ASP A 5 -4.08 -7.62 4.54
N GLU A 6 -4.74 -7.56 3.39
CA GLU A 6 -4.52 -8.48 2.26
C GLU A 6 -3.11 -8.33 1.68
N MET A 7 -2.68 -7.09 1.36
CA MET A 7 -1.31 -6.81 0.89
C MET A 7 -0.25 -7.31 1.88
N ARG A 8 -0.50 -7.18 3.20
CA ARG A 8 0.40 -7.71 4.24
C ARG A 8 0.39 -9.24 4.29
N SER A 9 -0.78 -9.87 4.17
CA SER A 9 -0.92 -11.33 4.17
C SER A 9 -0.25 -11.99 2.97
N LEU A 10 -0.25 -11.30 1.82
CA LEU A 10 0.44 -11.72 0.59
C LEU A 10 1.95 -11.40 0.60
N GLY A 11 2.46 -10.76 1.66
CA GLY A 11 3.88 -10.42 1.77
C GLY A 11 4.32 -9.24 0.90
N LEU A 12 3.37 -8.47 0.37
CA LEU A 12 3.63 -7.32 -0.52
C LEU A 12 4.08 -6.08 0.27
N LEU A 13 3.69 -6.01 1.55
CA LEU A 13 4.17 -5.02 2.51
C LEU A 13 5.01 -5.69 3.59
N THR A 14 6.13 -5.08 3.94
CA THR A 14 6.86 -5.48 5.15
C THR A 14 6.04 -5.17 6.40
N GLN A 15 6.37 -5.83 7.52
CA GLN A 15 5.70 -5.56 8.79
C GLN A 15 5.81 -4.08 9.20
N GLU A 16 6.98 -3.47 8.96
CA GLU A 16 7.23 -2.06 9.28
C GLU A 16 6.36 -1.14 8.41
N GLN A 17 6.35 -1.35 7.09
CA GLN A 17 5.51 -0.56 6.17
C GLN A 17 4.03 -0.65 6.53
N TYR A 18 3.54 -1.87 6.78
CA TYR A 18 2.15 -2.09 7.18
C TYR A 18 1.79 -1.31 8.45
N LEU A 19 2.65 -1.36 9.47
CA LEU A 19 2.43 -0.65 10.73
C LEU A 19 2.48 0.87 10.55
N GLU A 20 3.44 1.39 9.78
CA GLU A 20 3.54 2.83 9.53
C GLU A 20 2.34 3.37 8.74
N ILE A 21 1.92 2.68 7.68
CA ILE A 21 0.74 3.05 6.89
C ILE A 21 -0.51 2.97 7.77
N THR A 22 -0.71 1.88 8.49
CA THR A 22 -1.88 1.69 9.37
C THR A 22 -1.93 2.78 10.44
N ARG A 23 -0.80 3.06 11.10
CA ARG A 23 -0.70 4.11 12.12
C ARG A 23 -1.01 5.49 11.54
N TYR A 24 -0.48 5.79 10.35
CA TYR A 24 -0.75 7.05 9.69
C TYR A 24 -2.25 7.20 9.42
N VAL A 25 -2.87 6.23 8.75
CA VAL A 25 -4.30 6.24 8.42
C VAL A 25 -5.18 6.32 9.67
N MET A 26 -4.82 5.63 10.76
CA MET A 26 -5.57 5.70 12.02
C MET A 26 -5.50 7.07 12.68
N HIS A 27 -4.36 7.77 12.60
CA HIS A 27 -4.23 9.14 13.12
C HIS A 27 -4.79 10.21 12.17
N HIS A 28 -4.91 9.87 10.89
CA HIS A 28 -5.28 10.78 9.81
C HIS A 28 -6.47 10.24 8.99
N PRO A 29 -7.67 10.11 9.58
CA PRO A 29 -8.79 9.42 8.95
C PRO A 29 -9.47 10.24 7.84
N THR A 30 -9.15 11.52 7.67
CA THR A 30 -9.82 12.34 6.66
C THR A 30 -9.15 12.21 5.28
N PRO A 31 -9.91 12.29 4.18
CA PRO A 31 -9.36 12.16 2.82
C PRO A 31 -8.25 13.16 2.49
N GLU A 32 -8.30 14.36 3.07
CA GLU A 32 -7.27 15.38 2.88
C GLU A 32 -5.97 15.00 3.59
N GLN A 33 -6.06 14.43 4.79
CA GLN A 33 -4.88 13.98 5.52
C GLN A 33 -4.28 12.72 4.90
N ILE A 34 -5.10 11.77 4.44
CA ILE A 34 -4.61 10.61 3.67
C ILE A 34 -3.89 11.06 2.41
N ARG A 35 -4.40 12.09 1.71
CA ARG A 35 -3.71 12.69 0.56
C ARG A 35 -2.35 13.31 0.93
N ALA A 36 -2.21 13.82 2.14
CA ALA A 36 -0.96 14.35 2.68
C ALA A 36 0.01 13.27 3.20
N MET A 37 -0.27 11.98 2.94
CA MET A 37 0.58 10.88 3.36
C MET A 37 2.02 11.05 2.82
N PRO A 38 3.04 10.74 3.64
CA PRO A 38 4.43 10.82 3.22
C PRO A 38 4.72 10.03 1.94
N PRO A 39 5.59 10.55 1.04
CA PRO A 39 5.87 9.91 -0.25
C PRO A 39 6.37 8.46 -0.15
N HIS A 40 7.09 8.12 0.92
CA HIS A 40 7.60 6.76 1.12
C HIS A 40 6.48 5.76 1.45
N LEU A 41 5.47 6.16 2.24
CA LEU A 41 4.30 5.33 2.53
C LEU A 41 3.43 5.17 1.28
N TRP A 42 3.23 6.27 0.53
CA TRP A 42 2.56 6.21 -0.77
C TRP A 42 3.23 5.22 -1.72
N ARG A 43 4.56 5.28 -1.83
CA ARG A 43 5.31 4.38 -2.70
C ARG A 43 5.21 2.91 -2.25
N ALA A 44 5.18 2.64 -0.95
CA ALA A 44 4.96 1.29 -0.44
C ALA A 44 3.57 0.75 -0.84
N VAL A 45 2.52 1.56 -0.69
CA VAL A 45 1.15 1.17 -1.11
C VAL A 45 1.08 0.93 -2.61
N LEU A 46 1.61 1.86 -3.43
CA LEU A 46 1.59 1.71 -4.90
C LEU A 46 2.36 0.49 -5.40
N ASN A 47 3.50 0.19 -4.78
CA ASN A 47 4.26 -1.02 -5.14
C ASN A 47 3.48 -2.30 -4.79
N ALA A 48 2.84 -2.33 -3.61
CA ALA A 48 2.02 -3.47 -3.23
C ALA A 48 0.79 -3.61 -4.13
N ASP A 49 0.19 -2.49 -4.55
CA ASP A 49 -0.95 -2.46 -5.48
C ASP A 49 -0.58 -2.97 -6.86
N ALA A 50 0.56 -2.54 -7.41
CA ALA A 50 1.08 -3.02 -8.69
C ALA A 50 1.41 -4.52 -8.68
N LEU A 51 1.83 -5.07 -7.53
CA LEU A 51 2.07 -6.51 -7.38
C LEU A 51 0.78 -7.30 -7.18
N LEU A 52 -0.25 -6.68 -6.60
CA LEU A 52 -1.56 -7.28 -6.35
C LEU A 52 -2.41 -7.34 -7.64
N TYR A 53 -2.34 -6.27 -8.43
CA TYR A 53 -3.01 -6.12 -9.72
C TYR A 53 -1.97 -5.76 -10.79
N PRO A 54 -1.10 -6.71 -11.19
CA PRO A 54 -0.16 -6.47 -12.27
C PRO A 54 -0.96 -6.15 -13.54
N ASP A 55 -0.66 -5.01 -14.17
CA ASP A 55 -1.23 -4.68 -15.47
C ASP A 55 -0.95 -5.83 -16.47
N GLU A 56 -1.93 -6.17 -17.32
CA GLU A 56 -1.81 -7.28 -18.29
C GLU A 56 -0.59 -7.15 -19.22
N GLU A 57 -0.03 -5.95 -19.37
CA GLU A 57 1.17 -5.68 -20.16
C GLU A 57 2.47 -6.17 -19.50
N ASP A 58 2.51 -6.30 -18.17
CA ASP A 58 3.69 -6.75 -17.43
C ASP A 58 3.84 -8.29 -17.45
N ILE A 59 2.70 -9.00 -17.46
CA ILE A 59 2.63 -10.47 -17.56
C ILE A 59 3.07 -11.01 -18.93
N ALA A 60 2.97 -10.19 -19.99
CA ALA A 60 3.31 -10.57 -21.36
C ALA A 60 4.82 -10.46 -21.68
N LYS A 61 5.66 -10.01 -20.74
CA LYS A 61 7.10 -9.77 -20.94
C LYS A 61 8.03 -10.70 -20.14
N HIS A 62 7.50 -11.68 -19.40
CA HIS A 62 8.27 -12.72 -18.70
C HIS A 62 7.98 -14.11 -19.28
#